data_AF-A0A093SHV3-F1
#
_entry.id   AF-A0A093SHV3-F1
#
_cell.length_a   1.000
_cell.length_b   1.000
_cell.length_c   1.000
_cell.angle_alpha   90.00
_cell.angle_beta   90.00
_cell.angle_gamma   90.00
#
_symmetry.space_group_name_H-M   'P 1'
#
loop_
_entity.id
_entity.type
_entity.pdbx_description
1 polymer ?
#
loop_
_entity_poly.entity_id
_entity_poly.type
_entity_poly.pdbx_seq_one_letter_code
_entity_poly.pdbx_strand_id
1 'polypeptide(L)' 'GGISENYIKTFVTATTVSFNWSMVTKEFSVSVLLNGTSEIIKRPSGFFVWRNLTPATLYTFKFIFEQLHLEFVNVT' A
#
# COMPACT_ATOMS: atom_id res chain seq x y z
N GLY A 1 1.39 3.85 -16.24
CA GLY A 1 0.70 4.88 -15.43
C GLY A 1 1.63 5.42 -14.36
N GLY A 2 1.39 6.63 -13.87
CA GLY A 2 2.09 7.19 -12.69
C GLY A 2 1.22 7.05 -11.44
N ILE A 3 1.83 6.89 -10.26
CA ILE A 3 1.14 6.86 -8.97
C ILE A 3 1.33 8.23 -8.30
N SER A 4 0.25 9.00 -8.17
CA SER A 4 0.18 10.21 -7.33
C SER A 4 -0.13 9.85 -5.87
N GLU A 5 0.37 10.64 -4.92
CA GLU A 5 0.08 10.51 -3.48
C GLU A 5 -1.42 10.52 -3.16
N ASN A 6 -2.22 11.22 -3.98
CA ASN A 6 -3.68 11.31 -3.81
C ASN A 6 -4.42 9.97 -4.00
N TYR A 7 -3.76 8.95 -4.56
CA TYR A 7 -4.37 7.63 -4.78
C TYR A 7 -4.37 6.74 -3.54
N ILE A 8 -3.64 7.11 -2.48
CA ILE A 8 -3.60 6.36 -1.22
C ILE A 8 -4.25 7.19 -0.13
N LYS A 9 -5.42 6.76 0.33
CA LYS A 9 -6.10 7.40 1.47
C LYS A 9 -5.78 6.65 2.75
N THR A 10 -5.36 7.39 3.76
CA THR A 10 -5.00 6.84 5.08
C THR A 10 -6.04 7.21 6.13
N PHE A 11 -6.45 6.24 6.93
CA PHE A 11 -7.35 6.43 8.06
C PHE A 11 -6.69 5.90 9.34
N VAL A 12 -6.60 6.73 10.37
CA VAL A 12 -5.86 6.39 11.60
C VAL A 12 -6.82 6.38 12.79
N THR A 13 -6.67 5.37 13.64
CA THR A 13 -7.26 5.32 14.98
C THR A 13 -6.15 5.23 16.03
N ALA A 14 -6.49 5.16 17.31
CA ALA A 14 -5.51 5.02 18.39
C ALA A 14 -4.60 3.78 18.22
N THR A 15 -5.08 2.71 17.61
CA THR A 15 -4.36 1.42 17.54
C THR A 15 -4.31 0.80 16.15
N THR A 16 -4.84 1.49 15.13
CA THR A 16 -4.86 1.00 13.76
C THR A 16 -4.55 2.09 12.75
N VAL A 17 -3.97 1.69 11.63
CA VAL A 17 -3.85 2.49 10.42
C VAL A 17 -4.43 1.69 9.28
N SER A 18 -5.31 2.30 8.50
CA SER A 18 -5.88 1.70 7.30
C SER A 18 -5.46 2.47 6.06
N PHE A 19 -5.16 1.75 5.00
CA PHE A 19 -4.76 2.32 3.72
C PHE A 19 -5.74 1.87 2.64
N ASN A 20 -6.29 2.83 1.91
CA ASN A 20 -7.11 2.60 0.73
C ASN A 20 -6.34 3.04 -0.51
N TRP A 21 -6.02 2.08 -1.37
CA TRP A 21 -5.29 2.27 -2.63
C TRP A 21 -6.02 1.58 -3.78
N SER A 22 -7.34 1.48 -3.70
CA SER A 22 -8.20 0.81 -4.69
C SER A 22 -7.96 1.25 -6.14
N MET A 23 -7.48 2.47 -6.35
CA MET A 23 -7.11 2.98 -7.69
C MET A 23 -5.77 2.43 -8.23
N VAL A 24 -4.88 1.94 -7.37
CA VAL A 24 -3.52 1.48 -7.74
C VAL A 24 -3.48 -0.02 -8.04
N THR A 25 -4.37 -0.79 -7.43
CA THR A 25 -4.23 -2.25 -7.35
C THR A 25 -4.66 -3.03 -8.58
N LYS A 26 -5.07 -2.36 -9.66
CA LYS A 26 -5.28 -2.99 -10.98
C LYS A 26 -3.96 -3.24 -11.71
N GLU A 27 -2.97 -2.39 -11.47
CA GLU A 27 -1.68 -2.41 -12.18
C GLU A 27 -0.55 -2.97 -11.32
N PHE A 28 -0.69 -2.93 -9.99
CA PHE A 28 0.39 -3.27 -9.05
C PHE A 28 -0.10 -4.18 -7.91
N SER A 29 0.76 -5.12 -7.47
CA SER A 29 0.71 -5.68 -6.13
C SER A 29 1.41 -4.73 -5.16
N VAL A 30 0.88 -4.65 -3.94
CA VAL A 30 1.39 -3.74 -2.91
C VAL A 30 1.82 -4.55 -1.70
N SER A 31 3.06 -4.35 -1.26
CA SER A 31 3.54 -4.81 0.04
C SER A 31 3.68 -3.63 0.99
N VAL A 32 3.22 -3.81 2.23
CA VAL A 32 3.39 -2.80 3.30
C VAL A 32 4.43 -3.31 4.29
N LEU A 33 5.38 -2.45 4.64
CA LEU A 33 6.42 -2.75 5.59
C LEU A 33 6.38 -1.81 6.78
N LEU A 34 6.56 -2.37 7.97
CA LEU A 34 6.76 -1.67 9.22
C LEU A 34 7.86 -2.36 10.01
N ASN A 35 8.92 -1.62 10.37
CA ASN A 35 10.04 -2.12 11.19
C ASN A 35 10.63 -3.47 10.71
N GLY A 36 10.70 -3.68 9.39
CA GLY A 36 11.23 -4.90 8.79
C GLY A 36 10.21 -6.05 8.64
N THR A 37 9.04 -5.96 9.27
CA THR A 37 7.92 -6.88 9.02
C THR A 37 7.20 -6.45 7.75
N SER A 38 7.07 -7.37 6.79
CA SER A 38 6.32 -7.15 5.56
C SER A 38 5.01 -7.92 5.57
N GLU A 39 3.91 -7.26 5.24
CA GLU A 39 2.66 -7.92 4.87
C GLU A 39 2.45 -7.80 3.35
N ILE A 40 2.44 -8.95 2.68
CA ILE A 40 2.20 -9.05 1.23
C ILE A 40 0.70 -9.21 1.01
N ILE A 41 0.13 -8.26 0.28
CA ILE A 41 -1.31 -8.19 0.09
C ILE A 41 -1.64 -8.84 -1.24
N LYS A 42 -1.89 -10.15 -1.19
CA LYS A 42 -2.08 -10.99 -2.37
C LYS A 42 -3.41 -10.80 -3.11
N ARG A 43 -4.27 -9.87 -2.67
CA ARG A 43 -5.52 -9.55 -3.36
C ARG A 43 -5.82 -8.05 -3.32
N PRO A 44 -6.17 -7.44 -4.46
CA PRO A 44 -6.41 -6.02 -4.59
C PRO A 44 -7.83 -5.69 -4.10
N SER A 45 -8.17 -5.97 -2.84
CA SER A 45 -9.45 -5.48 -2.28
C SER A 45 -9.46 -3.96 -2.14
N GLY A 46 -8.31 -3.30 -2.38
CA GLY A 46 -8.16 -1.86 -2.32
C GLY A 46 -8.07 -1.30 -0.91
N PHE A 47 -8.15 -2.16 0.12
CA PHE A 47 -8.14 -1.75 1.53
C PHE A 47 -7.34 -2.71 2.40
N PHE A 48 -6.45 -2.16 3.22
CA PHE A 48 -5.65 -2.91 4.19
C PHE A 48 -5.63 -2.22 5.55
N VAL A 49 -5.55 -3.00 6.63
CA VAL A 49 -5.54 -2.48 8.00
C VAL A 49 -4.34 -3.05 8.74
N TRP A 50 -3.42 -2.18 9.13
CA TRP A 50 -2.40 -2.50 10.13
C TRP A 50 -3.00 -2.32 11.53
N ARG A 51 -2.87 -3.35 12.37
CA ARG A 51 -3.50 -3.41 13.70
C ARG A 51 -2.45 -3.46 14.81
N ASN A 52 -2.92 -3.36 16.06
CA ASN A 52 -2.12 -3.52 17.27
C ASN A 52 -0.99 -2.49 17.40
N LEU A 53 -1.23 -1.27 16.93
CA LEU A 53 -0.32 -0.15 17.13
C LEU A 53 -0.47 0.42 18.54
N THR A 54 0.62 0.98 19.06
CA THR A 54 0.64 1.69 20.33
C THR A 54 0.13 3.12 20.13
N PRO A 55 -0.84 3.60 20.92
CA PRO A 55 -1.30 4.98 20.86
C PRO A 55 -0.15 5.98 21.04
N ALA A 56 -0.31 7.17 20.45
CA ALA A 56 0.66 8.27 20.54
C ALA A 56 2.11 7.89 20.14
N THR A 57 2.28 6.86 19.32
CA THR A 57 3.59 6.40 18.83
C THR A 57 3.73 6.71 17.34
N LEU A 58 4.91 7.22 16.96
CA LEU A 58 5.23 7.50 15.57
C LEU A 58 5.62 6.21 14.84
N TYR A 59 4.97 5.95 13.70
CA TYR A 59 5.27 4.82 12.83
C TYR A 59 5.61 5.31 11.42
N THR A 60 6.57 4.64 10.78
CA THR A 60 6.90 4.87 9.38
C THR A 60 6.57 3.62 8.58
N PHE A 61 5.67 3.76 7.61
CA PHE A 61 5.29 2.68 6.71
C PHE A 61 5.98 2.87 5.36
N LYS A 62 6.49 1.77 4.80
CA LYS A 62 7.04 1.75 3.44
C LYS A 62 6.14 0.91 2.55
N PHE A 63 5.81 1.45 1.39
CA PHE A 63 5.07 0.73 0.34
C PHE A 63 6.03 0.28 -0.75
N ILE A 64 5.89 -0.96 -1.18
CA ILE A 64 6.56 -1.49 -2.38
C ILE A 64 5.46 -1.84 -3.37
N PHE A 65 5.52 -1.21 -4.54
CA PHE A 65 4.62 -1.47 -5.66
C PHE A 65 5.36 -2.33 -6.67
N GLU A 66 4.85 -3.53 -6.91
CA GLU A 66 5.37 -4.45 -7.92
C GLU A 66 4.35 -4.51 -9.05
N GLN A 67 4.79 -4.19 -10.27
CA GLN A 67 3.91 -4.17 -11.42
C GLN A 67 3.44 -5.60 -11.76
N LEU A 68 2.13 -5.78 -11.91
CA LEU A 68 1.52 -7.08 -12.21
C LEU A 68 1.57 -7.42 -13.71
N HIS A 69 1.43 -6.40 -14.56
CA HIS A 69 1.41 -6.54 -16.01
C HIS A 69 2.43 -5.59 -16.62
N LEU A 70 3.46 -6.14 -17.28
CA LEU A 70 4.33 -5.37 -18.17
C LEU A 70 3.50 -5.01 -19.40
N GLU A 71 2.83 -3.85 -19.41
CA GLU A 71 2.43 -3.27 -20.68
C GLU A 71 3.73 -3.00 -21.44
N PHE A 72 3.95 -3.76 -22.51
CA PHE A 72 5.14 -3.68 -23.34
C PHE A 72 5.38 -2.21 -23.68
N VAL A 73 6.48 -1.65 -23.17
CA VAL A 73 7.03 -0.44 -23.76
C VAL A 73 7.40 -0.86 -25.17
N ASN A 74 6.58 -0.49 -26.15
CA ASN A 74 6.99 -0.58 -27.54
C ASN A 74 8.19 0.35 -27.69
N VAL A 75 9.38 -0.23 -27.68
CA VAL A 75 10.58 0.47 -28.14
C VAL A 75 10.40 0.60 -29.65
N THR A 76 10.06 1.82 -30.08
CA THR A 76 10.03 2.19 -31.51
C THR A 76 11.31 2.92 -31.86
#